data_AF-A0A1A2NVD6-F1
#
_entry.id   AF-A0A1A2NVD6-F1
#
_cell.length_a   1.000
_cell.length_b   1.000
_cell.length_c   1.000
_cell.angle_alpha   90.00
_cell.angle_beta   90.00
_cell.angle_gamma   90.00
#
_symmetry.space_group_name_H-M   'P 1'
#
loop_
_entity.id
_entity.type
_entity.pdbx_description
1 polymer ?
#
loop_
_entity_poly.entity_id
_entity_poly.type
_entity_poly.pdbx_seq_one_letter_code
_entity_poly.pdbx_strand_id
1 'polypeptide(L)'
;MAVQQTLRPYVTAGIAIVGSGLIAATPVAAPVASVPTIRDVALTAGGLPDLMAPWTEVFNKASENATILTQNFLLAPGVGFQQFLANQTQFWQSILDDPSKIPDVMQQMQSNLDAVLTGYTLQNADGTFGLGDLSGTLGTVGVHTLSGSDLNTFALGHDALFALLPQFLPADMSDIATPIVNFMASPLSAIIIGSLGPSLAPWVAMMNSIQDGDSFNQIMASWMDGYLNGATLNLDSLIPMINSLGLLPEGTNITHLEFALGGMLTPGDVAVGPYQVDVDGTTVDVPAVGGSMFNSLGITLTTGILPGIPLAISGHAVGPIAAMEAWGQTVGALLGSGWDGKGPVHVDPPWPGIDFPTIPDGLFDDGGATPDAGDAVASPLAGMDLGDVLNAFFGVDI
;
A
#
# COMPACT_ATOMS: atom_id res chain seq x y z
N MET A 1 -42.88 42.98 -12.55
CA MET A 1 -41.81 42.54 -11.64
C MET A 1 -42.24 41.23 -10.99
N ALA A 2 -41.64 40.12 -11.40
CA ALA A 2 -41.63 38.86 -10.66
C ALA A 2 -40.41 38.09 -11.16
N VAL A 3 -39.56 37.69 -10.22
CA VAL A 3 -38.20 37.19 -10.40
C VAL A 3 -38.23 35.69 -10.69
N GLN A 4 -37.40 35.28 -11.65
CA GLN A 4 -37.01 33.89 -11.93
C GLN A 4 -36.30 33.26 -10.72
N GLN A 5 -36.73 32.06 -10.32
CA GLN A 5 -35.84 31.10 -9.67
C GLN A 5 -35.81 29.81 -10.49
N THR A 6 -34.62 29.53 -10.99
CA THR A 6 -34.26 28.44 -11.89
C THR A 6 -33.89 27.22 -11.06
N LEU A 7 -34.72 26.18 -11.07
CA LEU A 7 -34.32 24.83 -10.70
C LEU A 7 -33.74 24.15 -11.95
N ARG A 8 -32.44 23.83 -11.94
CA ARG A 8 -31.82 23.01 -12.99
C ARG A 8 -31.82 21.52 -12.56
N PRO A 9 -32.23 20.60 -13.45
CA PRO A 9 -32.29 19.16 -13.19
C PRO A 9 -30.96 18.47 -13.52
N TYR A 10 -30.51 17.55 -12.66
CA TYR A 10 -29.48 16.58 -13.02
C TYR A 10 -30.09 15.44 -13.82
N VAL A 11 -29.49 15.19 -14.99
CA VAL A 11 -29.90 14.26 -16.03
C VAL A 11 -29.60 12.83 -15.60
N THR A 12 -30.65 12.03 -15.39
CA THR A 12 -30.59 10.56 -15.40
C THR A 12 -30.64 10.09 -16.85
N ALA A 13 -29.51 9.72 -17.45
CA ALA A 13 -29.47 9.08 -18.75
C ALA A 13 -29.59 7.55 -18.58
N GLY A 14 -30.82 7.05 -18.65
CA GLY A 14 -31.09 5.62 -18.83
C GLY A 14 -30.91 5.22 -20.30
N ILE A 15 -30.08 4.21 -20.56
CA ILE A 15 -29.91 3.64 -21.90
C ILE A 15 -31.07 2.68 -22.18
N ALA A 16 -31.90 3.03 -23.17
CA ALA A 16 -32.95 2.17 -23.71
C ALA A 16 -32.39 1.32 -24.86
N ILE A 17 -32.43 -0.01 -24.73
CA ILE A 17 -32.16 -0.94 -25.84
C ILE A 17 -33.49 -1.33 -26.47
N VAL A 18 -33.67 -0.95 -27.74
CA VAL A 18 -34.82 -1.29 -28.57
C VAL A 18 -34.62 -2.69 -29.14
N GLY A 19 -35.43 -3.65 -28.69
CA GLY A 19 -35.54 -4.99 -29.30
C GLY A 19 -36.74 -5.05 -30.23
N SER A 20 -36.49 -5.07 -31.54
CA SER A 20 -37.49 -5.33 -32.57
C SER A 20 -37.13 -6.61 -33.33
N GLY A 21 -37.96 -7.65 -33.19
CA GLY A 21 -37.87 -8.87 -34.00
C GLY A 21 -39.19 -9.62 -33.98
N LEU A 22 -40.12 -9.25 -34.86
CA LEU A 22 -41.37 -9.97 -35.10
C LEU A 22 -41.06 -11.20 -35.97
N ILE A 23 -41.36 -12.39 -35.43
CA ILE A 23 -41.35 -13.66 -36.16
C ILE A 23 -42.67 -13.78 -36.93
N ALA A 24 -42.59 -13.94 -38.25
CA ALA A 24 -43.67 -14.49 -39.07
C ALA A 24 -43.07 -15.58 -39.97
N ALA A 25 -43.38 -16.84 -39.63
CA ALA A 25 -42.96 -18.01 -40.38
C ALA A 25 -44.10 -18.57 -41.25
N THR A 26 -43.70 -19.28 -42.31
CA THR A 26 -44.28 -20.48 -42.99
C THR A 26 -44.41 -20.33 -44.53
N PRO A 27 -44.36 -21.43 -45.32
CA PRO A 27 -43.12 -22.01 -45.87
C PRO A 27 -43.22 -22.33 -47.39
N VAL A 28 -42.15 -22.78 -48.07
CA VAL A 28 -42.17 -23.87 -49.09
C VAL A 28 -40.72 -24.32 -49.36
N ALA A 29 -40.52 -25.64 -49.38
CA ALA A 29 -39.24 -26.33 -49.52
C ALA A 29 -38.67 -26.38 -50.95
N ALA A 30 -37.35 -26.37 -51.07
CA ALA A 30 -36.60 -26.97 -52.18
C ALA A 30 -35.34 -27.65 -51.61
N PRO A 31 -35.05 -28.93 -51.91
CA PRO A 31 -33.88 -29.63 -51.38
C PRO A 31 -32.72 -29.50 -52.35
N VAL A 32 -31.56 -28.96 -51.95
CA VAL A 32 -30.31 -29.28 -52.67
C VAL A 32 -29.03 -28.94 -51.91
N ALA A 33 -28.08 -29.86 -52.11
CA ALA A 33 -26.62 -29.80 -51.97
C ALA A 33 -26.02 -29.89 -50.57
N SER A 34 -25.19 -30.93 -50.37
CA SER A 34 -24.33 -31.12 -49.20
C SER A 34 -23.34 -29.96 -49.08
N VAL A 35 -23.64 -29.04 -48.16
CA VAL A 35 -22.71 -28.03 -47.68
C VAL A 35 -21.67 -28.75 -46.79
N PRO A 36 -20.37 -28.44 -46.89
CA PRO A 36 -19.39 -28.93 -45.92
C PRO A 36 -19.92 -28.61 -44.54
N THR A 37 -19.90 -29.59 -43.63
CA THR A 37 -20.34 -29.42 -42.25
C THR A 37 -19.67 -28.19 -41.67
N ILE A 38 -20.43 -27.09 -41.60
CA ILE A 38 -20.21 -26.05 -40.61
C ILE A 38 -20.25 -26.86 -39.31
N ARG A 39 -19.14 -26.89 -38.57
CA ARG A 39 -19.22 -27.38 -37.20
C ARG A 39 -20.28 -26.50 -36.55
N ASP A 40 -21.45 -27.07 -36.28
CA ASP A 40 -22.34 -26.51 -35.29
C ASP A 40 -21.49 -26.45 -34.03
N VAL A 41 -20.97 -25.26 -33.73
CA VAL A 41 -20.64 -24.89 -32.36
C VAL A 41 -22.00 -24.77 -31.71
N ALA A 42 -22.57 -25.92 -31.38
CA ALA A 42 -23.72 -25.98 -30.52
C ALA A 42 -23.26 -25.30 -29.22
N LEU A 43 -23.77 -24.09 -28.98
CA LEU A 43 -23.69 -23.36 -27.71
C LEU A 43 -24.36 -24.22 -26.65
N THR A 44 -23.69 -25.30 -26.26
CA THR A 44 -24.18 -26.32 -25.35
C THR A 44 -23.33 -26.19 -24.11
N ALA A 45 -23.62 -25.15 -23.33
CA ALA A 45 -23.58 -25.11 -21.87
C ALA A 45 -23.58 -23.65 -21.44
N GLY A 46 -24.74 -23.20 -20.97
CA GLY A 46 -24.90 -21.95 -20.25
C GLY A 46 -25.37 -20.78 -21.11
N GLY A 47 -26.48 -20.16 -20.70
CA GLY A 47 -26.99 -18.97 -21.37
C GLY A 47 -26.04 -17.78 -21.23
N LEU A 48 -26.49 -16.60 -21.70
CA LEU A 48 -25.76 -15.34 -21.53
C LEU A 48 -25.26 -15.08 -20.08
N PRO A 49 -25.98 -15.48 -19.00
CA PRO A 49 -25.47 -15.39 -17.63
C PRO A 49 -24.18 -16.18 -17.36
N ASP A 50 -24.05 -17.40 -17.88
CA ASP A 50 -22.87 -18.25 -17.64
C ASP A 50 -21.65 -17.76 -18.46
N LEU A 51 -21.90 -17.15 -19.63
CA LEU A 51 -20.85 -16.47 -20.40
C LEU A 51 -20.33 -15.21 -19.68
N MET A 52 -21.20 -14.51 -18.95
CA MET A 52 -20.81 -13.29 -18.24
C MET A 52 -20.27 -13.53 -16.82
N ALA A 53 -20.40 -14.75 -16.28
CA ALA A 53 -19.99 -15.05 -14.91
C ALA A 53 -18.51 -14.75 -14.64
N PRO A 54 -17.53 -15.20 -15.46
CA PRO A 54 -16.11 -14.88 -15.22
C PRO A 54 -15.83 -13.38 -15.23
N TRP A 55 -16.47 -12.64 -16.14
CA TRP A 55 -16.32 -11.18 -16.23
C TRP A 55 -16.93 -10.45 -15.04
N THR A 56 -18.04 -10.97 -14.52
CA THR A 56 -18.71 -10.42 -13.33
C THR A 56 -17.83 -10.60 -12.11
N GLU A 57 -17.16 -11.74 -11.97
CA GLU A 57 -16.20 -12.00 -10.90
C GLU A 57 -15.00 -11.05 -10.95
N VAL A 58 -14.37 -10.92 -12.12
CA VAL A 58 -13.26 -9.97 -12.34
C VAL A 58 -13.65 -8.55 -11.96
N PHE A 59 -14.82 -8.11 -12.42
CA PHE A 59 -15.32 -6.77 -12.14
C PHE A 59 -15.65 -6.56 -10.66
N ASN A 60 -16.29 -7.52 -10.01
CA ASN A 60 -16.63 -7.42 -8.59
C ASN A 60 -15.37 -7.34 -7.72
N LYS A 61 -14.38 -8.21 -7.97
CA LYS A 61 -13.09 -8.20 -7.26
C LYS A 61 -12.35 -6.89 -7.50
N ALA A 62 -12.33 -6.39 -8.74
CA ALA A 62 -11.76 -5.10 -9.08
C ALA A 62 -12.48 -3.94 -8.38
N SER A 63 -13.80 -4.00 -8.26
CA SER A 63 -14.61 -2.99 -7.58
C SER A 63 -14.37 -2.98 -6.08
N GLU A 64 -14.24 -4.14 -5.45
CA GLU A 64 -13.89 -4.27 -4.02
C GLU A 64 -12.50 -3.68 -3.75
N ASN A 65 -11.51 -4.12 -4.52
CA ASN A 65 -10.15 -3.62 -4.50
C ASN A 65 -10.07 -2.09 -4.70
N ALA A 66 -10.75 -1.57 -5.73
CA ALA A 66 -10.82 -0.13 -5.99
C ALA A 66 -11.50 0.64 -4.86
N THR A 67 -12.47 0.04 -4.17
CA THR A 67 -13.14 0.66 -3.02
C THR A 67 -12.16 0.81 -1.86
N ILE A 68 -11.38 -0.22 -1.55
CA ILE A 68 -10.35 -0.18 -0.49
C ILE A 68 -9.31 0.91 -0.79
N LEU A 69 -8.78 0.94 -2.02
CA LEU A 69 -7.83 1.96 -2.45
C LEU A 69 -8.43 3.37 -2.37
N THR A 70 -9.65 3.55 -2.88
CA THR A 70 -10.33 4.84 -2.85
C THR A 70 -10.56 5.31 -1.41
N GLN A 71 -10.98 4.41 -0.51
CA GLN A 71 -11.14 4.74 0.90
C GLN A 71 -9.81 5.17 1.52
N ASN A 72 -8.72 4.43 1.30
CA ASN A 72 -7.38 4.77 1.79
C ASN A 72 -6.89 6.12 1.28
N PHE A 73 -7.03 6.36 -0.03
CA PHE A 73 -6.66 7.63 -0.63
C PHE A 73 -7.43 8.80 -0.02
N LEU A 74 -8.73 8.61 0.23
CA LEU A 74 -9.61 9.65 0.79
C LEU A 74 -9.42 9.88 2.29
N LEU A 75 -8.75 8.98 3.03
CA LEU A 75 -8.40 9.22 4.44
C LEU A 75 -7.56 10.49 4.59
N ALA A 76 -6.47 10.58 3.82
CA ALA A 76 -5.63 11.77 3.75
C ALA A 76 -4.82 11.79 2.45
N PRO A 77 -5.33 12.43 1.38
CA PRO A 77 -4.63 12.51 0.10
C PRO A 77 -3.23 13.13 0.25
N GLY A 78 -2.18 12.35 0.01
CA GLY A 78 -0.80 12.82 0.15
C GLY A 78 -0.39 13.07 1.61
N VAL A 79 -0.82 12.22 2.55
CA VAL A 79 -0.54 12.33 4.00
C VAL A 79 0.91 12.62 4.34
N GLY A 80 1.90 12.00 3.67
CA GLY A 80 3.31 12.30 3.88
C GLY A 80 3.68 13.76 3.58
N PHE A 81 3.11 14.36 2.53
CA PHE A 81 3.31 15.78 2.22
C PHE A 81 2.55 16.68 3.20
N GLN A 82 1.34 16.30 3.60
CA GLN A 82 0.60 17.04 4.63
C GLN A 82 1.36 17.07 5.95
N GLN A 83 1.93 15.92 6.37
CA GLN A 83 2.74 15.82 7.59
C GLN A 83 4.05 16.62 7.47
N PHE A 84 4.69 16.59 6.30
CA PHE A 84 5.85 17.45 6.06
C PHE A 84 5.52 18.93 6.28
N LEU A 85 4.42 19.42 5.71
CA LEU A 85 3.98 20.81 5.90
C LEU A 85 3.63 21.12 7.36
N ALA A 86 2.92 20.23 8.05
CA ALA A 86 2.60 20.37 9.46
C ALA A 86 3.85 20.47 10.34
N ASN A 87 4.87 19.64 10.05
CA ASN A 87 6.15 19.71 10.74
C ASN A 87 6.85 21.05 10.47
N GLN A 88 6.85 21.56 9.23
CA GLN A 88 7.45 22.86 8.91
C GLN A 88 6.80 24.00 9.70
N THR A 89 5.47 24.06 9.76
CA THR A 89 4.76 25.12 10.52
C THR A 89 5.05 25.03 12.01
N GLN A 90 5.11 23.82 12.57
CA GLN A 90 5.47 23.60 13.97
C GLN A 90 6.91 24.02 14.28
N PHE A 91 7.86 23.75 13.37
CA PHE A 91 9.25 24.20 13.51
C PHE A 91 9.35 25.72 13.54
N TRP A 92 8.64 26.42 12.66
CA TRP A 92 8.59 27.89 12.66
C TRP A 92 8.01 28.44 13.96
N GLN A 93 6.90 27.88 14.44
CA GLN A 93 6.31 28.31 15.70
C GLN A 93 7.26 28.06 16.88
N SER A 94 7.95 26.92 16.92
CA SER A 94 8.92 26.59 17.97
C SER A 94 10.09 27.58 18.04
N ILE A 95 10.58 28.03 16.89
CA ILE A 95 11.67 29.02 16.81
C ILE A 95 11.17 30.43 17.18
N LEU A 96 9.96 30.79 16.77
CA LEU A 96 9.35 32.08 17.10
C LEU A 96 9.02 32.20 18.59
N ASP A 97 8.55 31.11 19.21
CA ASP A 97 8.26 31.05 20.64
C ASP A 97 9.54 31.03 21.49
N ASP A 98 10.57 30.32 21.04
CA ASP A 98 11.85 30.22 21.73
C ASP A 98 13.03 30.00 20.75
N PRO A 99 13.81 31.07 20.43
CA PRO A 99 14.97 30.95 19.54
C PRO A 99 16.05 29.98 20.03
N SER A 100 16.07 29.61 21.32
CA SER A 100 17.01 28.60 21.82
C SER A 100 16.71 27.19 21.34
N LYS A 101 15.52 26.95 20.74
CA LYS A 101 15.07 25.68 20.17
C LYS A 101 15.61 25.38 18.76
N ILE A 102 16.34 26.30 18.15
CA ILE A 102 16.96 26.08 16.83
C ILE A 102 17.77 24.76 16.77
N PRO A 103 18.63 24.40 17.74
CA PRO A 103 19.35 23.12 17.71
C PRO A 103 18.42 21.91 17.76
N ASP A 104 17.36 21.94 18.58
CA ASP A 104 16.38 20.86 18.70
C ASP A 104 15.63 20.67 17.37
N VAL A 105 15.19 21.76 16.74
CA VAL A 105 14.51 21.76 15.43
C VAL A 105 15.44 21.22 14.33
N MET A 106 16.71 21.64 14.31
CA MET A 106 17.69 21.13 13.35
C MET A 106 17.95 19.62 13.53
N GLN A 107 17.98 19.15 14.78
CA GLN A 107 18.11 17.72 15.08
C GLN A 107 16.88 16.95 14.61
N GLN A 108 15.67 17.47 14.85
CA GLN A 108 14.43 16.82 14.39
C GLN A 108 14.35 16.77 12.86
N MET A 109 14.74 17.83 12.16
CA MET A 109 14.80 17.83 10.69
C MET A 109 15.77 16.77 10.15
N GLN A 110 16.94 16.63 10.78
CA GLN A 110 17.91 15.58 10.42
C GLN A 110 17.35 14.18 10.68
N SER A 111 16.71 13.98 11.84
CA SER A 111 16.07 12.69 12.18
C SER A 111 14.96 12.33 11.20
N ASN A 112 14.09 13.28 10.87
CA ASN A 112 13.00 13.09 9.92
C ASN A 112 13.53 12.74 8.51
N LEU A 113 14.60 13.44 8.07
CA LEU A 113 15.23 13.17 6.79
C LEU A 113 15.87 11.78 6.76
N ASP A 114 16.60 11.41 7.83
CA ASP A 114 17.25 10.10 7.95
C ASP A 114 16.22 8.97 7.94
N ALA A 115 15.14 9.10 8.70
CA ALA A 115 14.05 8.13 8.77
C ALA A 115 13.37 7.93 7.39
N VAL A 116 13.06 9.01 6.67
CA VAL A 116 12.45 8.90 5.33
C VAL A 116 13.41 8.30 4.30
N LEU A 117 14.69 8.70 4.30
CA LEU A 117 15.68 8.22 3.34
C LEU A 117 16.02 6.74 3.56
N THR A 118 16.28 6.35 4.81
CA THR A 118 16.58 4.96 5.15
C THR A 118 15.33 4.10 5.06
N GLY A 119 14.16 4.63 5.41
CA GLY A 119 12.87 3.94 5.35
C GLY A 119 12.44 3.52 3.95
N TYR A 120 12.83 4.28 2.91
CA TYR A 120 12.47 3.96 1.52
C TYR A 120 13.03 2.61 1.04
N THR A 121 14.24 2.26 1.48
CA THR A 121 14.96 1.06 1.03
C THR A 121 15.27 0.07 2.16
N LEU A 122 15.01 0.47 3.40
CA LEU A 122 15.42 -0.20 4.64
C LEU A 122 16.93 -0.48 4.74
N GLN A 123 17.75 0.21 3.94
CA GLN A 123 19.20 0.11 4.02
C GLN A 123 19.70 1.01 5.15
N ASN A 124 20.42 0.40 6.11
CA ASN A 124 20.92 1.07 7.31
C ASN A 124 19.83 1.74 8.16
N ALA A 125 18.56 1.32 8.02
CA ALA A 125 17.48 1.80 8.85
C ALA A 125 17.70 1.38 10.31
N ASP A 126 17.39 2.29 11.22
CA ASP A 126 17.50 2.07 12.66
C ASP A 126 16.29 1.31 13.21
N GLY A 127 16.43 0.83 14.45
CA GLY A 127 15.34 0.22 15.18
C GLY A 127 15.19 -1.29 14.98
N THR A 128 14.03 -1.80 15.37
CA THR A 128 13.71 -3.23 15.40
C THR A 128 12.30 -3.46 14.88
N PHE A 129 12.15 -4.53 14.11
CA PHE A 129 10.85 -5.06 13.73
C PHE A 129 10.75 -6.52 14.16
N GLY A 130 9.84 -6.80 15.09
CA GLY A 130 9.58 -8.13 15.60
C GLY A 130 8.11 -8.36 15.91
N LEU A 131 7.78 -9.59 16.32
CA LEU A 131 6.40 -9.97 16.65
C LEU A 131 5.83 -9.20 17.84
N GLY A 132 6.68 -8.70 18.75
CA GLY A 132 6.27 -7.93 19.94
C GLY A 132 7.13 -6.70 20.24
N ASP A 133 8.02 -6.31 19.32
CA ASP A 133 8.85 -5.11 19.46
C ASP A 133 8.84 -4.34 18.14
N LEU A 134 8.50 -3.06 18.22
CA LEU A 134 8.39 -2.15 17.09
C LEU A 134 9.09 -0.86 17.47
N SER A 135 10.23 -0.58 16.86
CA SER A 135 10.98 0.63 17.15
C SER A 135 11.72 1.17 15.94
N GLY A 136 11.95 2.48 15.93
CA GLY A 136 12.71 3.18 14.87
C GLY A 136 12.10 3.02 13.47
N THR A 137 12.92 3.32 12.47
CA THR A 137 12.50 3.27 11.06
C THR A 137 12.09 1.87 10.60
N LEU A 138 12.82 0.83 11.03
CA LEU A 138 12.50 -0.57 10.71
C LEU A 138 11.13 -0.97 11.24
N GLY A 139 10.80 -0.55 12.46
CA GLY A 139 9.49 -0.79 13.05
C GLY A 139 8.38 -0.13 12.23
N THR A 140 8.44 1.19 12.10
CA THR A 140 7.41 1.95 11.38
C THR A 140 7.23 1.46 9.94
N VAL A 141 8.30 1.25 9.19
CA VAL A 141 8.17 0.75 7.80
C VAL A 141 7.67 -0.69 7.78
N GLY A 142 8.18 -1.56 8.65
CA GLY A 142 7.86 -2.98 8.65
C GLY A 142 6.37 -3.25 8.82
N VAL A 143 5.65 -2.45 9.62
CA VAL A 143 4.19 -2.63 9.72
C VAL A 143 3.46 -2.27 8.43
N HIS A 144 3.95 -1.31 7.65
CA HIS A 144 3.35 -0.86 6.38
C HIS A 144 3.73 -1.73 5.19
N THR A 145 4.72 -2.61 5.33
CA THR A 145 5.26 -3.40 4.20
C THR A 145 5.20 -4.90 4.40
N LEU A 146 5.04 -5.39 5.63
CA LEU A 146 4.96 -6.81 5.97
C LEU A 146 3.56 -7.18 6.43
N SER A 147 3.02 -8.32 6.00
CA SER A 147 1.71 -8.78 6.47
C SER A 147 1.78 -9.27 7.92
N GLY A 148 0.74 -8.99 8.69
CA GLY A 148 0.69 -9.27 10.12
C GLY A 148 0.37 -10.72 10.46
N SER A 149 0.91 -11.22 11.57
CA SER A 149 0.52 -12.49 12.17
C SER A 149 -0.63 -12.31 13.16
N ASP A 150 -1.62 -13.21 13.12
CA ASP A 150 -2.66 -13.33 14.15
C ASP A 150 -2.47 -14.62 14.96
N LEU A 151 -1.93 -14.45 16.16
CA LEU A 151 -1.69 -15.54 17.09
C LEU A 151 -2.98 -16.15 17.68
N ASN A 152 -4.12 -15.45 17.60
CA ASN A 152 -5.40 -16.00 18.07
C ASN A 152 -5.94 -17.07 17.13
N THR A 153 -5.67 -16.93 15.84
CA THR A 153 -6.05 -17.88 14.77
C THR A 153 -4.89 -18.77 14.34
N PHE A 154 -3.69 -18.58 14.91
CA PHE A 154 -2.43 -19.19 14.48
C PHE A 154 -2.09 -18.93 13.01
N ALA A 155 -2.59 -17.82 12.45
CA ALA A 155 -2.24 -17.36 11.12
C ALA A 155 -0.90 -16.61 11.21
N LEU A 156 0.11 -17.09 10.49
CA LEU A 156 1.41 -16.42 10.41
C LEU A 156 1.49 -15.56 9.16
N GLY A 157 1.93 -14.33 9.33
CA GLY A 157 2.22 -13.38 8.27
C GLY A 157 3.70 -13.31 7.93
N HIS A 158 4.02 -12.40 7.02
CA HIS A 158 5.41 -12.13 6.65
C HIS A 158 6.19 -11.45 7.77
N ASP A 159 5.52 -10.85 8.75
CA ASP A 159 6.19 -10.31 9.93
C ASP A 159 6.85 -11.40 10.79
N ALA A 160 6.21 -12.56 10.95
CA ALA A 160 6.80 -13.73 11.60
C ALA A 160 7.95 -14.30 10.77
N LEU A 161 7.77 -14.42 9.44
CA LEU A 161 8.82 -14.93 8.57
C LEU A 161 10.06 -14.04 8.61
N PHE A 162 9.88 -12.73 8.53
CA PHE A 162 10.95 -11.75 8.61
C PHE A 162 11.71 -11.84 9.93
N ALA A 163 11.00 -11.95 11.06
CA ALA A 163 11.61 -12.06 12.37
C ALA A 163 12.34 -13.40 12.60
N LEU A 164 11.86 -14.48 11.99
CA LEU A 164 12.47 -15.81 12.10
C LEU A 164 13.60 -16.05 11.10
N LEU A 165 13.63 -15.33 9.98
CA LEU A 165 14.59 -15.55 8.90
C LEU A 165 16.06 -15.55 9.37
N PRO A 166 16.52 -14.64 10.25
CA PRO A 166 17.89 -14.68 10.76
C PRO A 166 18.25 -15.97 11.49
N GLN A 167 17.27 -16.68 12.05
CA GLN A 167 17.49 -17.97 12.73
C GLN A 167 17.70 -19.13 11.75
N PHE A 168 17.22 -18.99 10.52
CA PHE A 168 17.37 -19.98 9.45
C PHE A 168 18.62 -19.73 8.59
N LEU A 169 19.20 -18.54 8.66
CA LEU A 169 20.39 -18.18 7.89
C LEU A 169 21.67 -18.66 8.61
N PRO A 170 22.60 -19.33 7.91
CA PRO A 170 23.94 -19.57 8.42
C PRO A 170 24.61 -18.26 8.85
N ALA A 171 25.38 -18.29 9.95
CA ALA A 171 25.97 -17.08 10.54
C ALA A 171 26.89 -16.32 9.55
N ASP A 172 27.54 -17.04 8.64
CA ASP A 172 28.41 -16.50 7.58
C ASP A 172 27.67 -15.85 6.41
N MET A 173 26.36 -16.08 6.26
CA MET A 173 25.52 -15.51 5.22
C MET A 173 24.65 -14.34 5.71
N SER A 174 24.55 -14.14 7.03
CA SER A 174 23.69 -13.14 7.65
C SER A 174 24.02 -11.70 7.20
N ASP A 175 25.30 -11.36 7.08
CA ASP A 175 25.78 -10.03 6.64
C ASP A 175 25.40 -9.71 5.19
N ILE A 176 25.24 -10.72 4.33
CA ILE A 176 24.88 -10.56 2.92
C ILE A 176 23.35 -10.64 2.73
N ALA A 177 22.68 -11.52 3.46
CA ALA A 177 21.26 -11.77 3.33
C ALA A 177 20.41 -10.67 3.96
N THR A 178 20.83 -10.10 5.10
CA THR A 178 20.04 -9.08 5.82
C THR A 178 19.76 -7.84 4.96
N PRO A 179 20.75 -7.22 4.28
CA PRO A 179 20.47 -6.08 3.40
C PRO A 179 19.50 -6.42 2.25
N ILE A 180 19.60 -7.63 1.70
CA ILE A 180 18.71 -8.10 0.63
C ILE A 180 17.29 -8.24 1.16
N VAL A 181 17.12 -8.89 2.31
CA VAL A 181 15.81 -9.13 2.93
C VAL A 181 15.17 -7.81 3.36
N ASN A 182 15.94 -6.90 3.95
CA ASN A 182 15.48 -5.55 4.27
C ASN A 182 15.01 -4.82 3.00
N PHE A 183 15.79 -4.89 1.92
CA PHE A 183 15.36 -4.34 0.64
C PHE A 183 14.06 -5.00 0.16
N MET A 184 13.95 -6.32 0.21
CA MET A 184 12.74 -7.05 -0.19
C MET A 184 11.52 -6.70 0.66
N ALA A 185 11.72 -6.31 1.92
CA ALA A 185 10.68 -5.84 2.83
C ALA A 185 10.44 -4.31 2.72
N SER A 186 11.15 -3.60 1.85
CA SER A 186 11.09 -2.14 1.76
C SER A 186 9.94 -1.62 0.89
N PRO A 187 9.49 -0.37 1.09
CA PRO A 187 8.50 0.28 0.22
C PRO A 187 8.96 0.38 -1.23
N LEU A 188 10.26 0.60 -1.50
CA LEU A 188 10.79 0.61 -2.86
C LEU A 188 10.56 -0.74 -3.56
N SER A 189 10.74 -1.86 -2.86
CA SER A 189 10.46 -3.17 -3.45
C SER A 189 8.99 -3.36 -3.80
N ALA A 190 8.08 -2.81 -2.97
CA ALA A 190 6.65 -2.79 -3.21
C ALA A 190 6.33 -2.01 -4.50
N ILE A 191 6.93 -0.83 -4.67
CA ILE A 191 6.78 0.00 -5.87
C ILE A 191 7.30 -0.73 -7.11
N ILE A 192 8.48 -1.36 -7.02
CA ILE A 192 9.06 -2.11 -8.14
C ILE A 192 8.14 -3.26 -8.53
N ILE A 193 7.79 -4.15 -7.59
CA ILE A 193 6.99 -5.33 -7.93
C ILE A 193 5.55 -4.97 -8.30
N GLY A 194 4.97 -3.97 -7.64
CA GLY A 194 3.64 -3.44 -7.96
C GLY A 194 3.61 -2.77 -9.33
N SER A 195 4.68 -2.11 -9.77
CA SER A 195 4.76 -1.56 -11.14
C SER A 195 4.90 -2.65 -12.21
N LEU A 196 5.59 -3.74 -11.90
CA LEU A 196 5.80 -4.86 -12.81
C LEU A 196 4.59 -5.81 -12.86
N GLY A 197 3.88 -5.95 -11.75
CA GLY A 197 2.77 -6.86 -11.56
C GLY A 197 1.71 -6.79 -12.66
N PRO A 198 1.13 -5.62 -13.00
CA PRO A 198 0.11 -5.50 -14.05
C PRO A 198 0.58 -5.94 -15.44
N SER A 199 1.90 -5.96 -15.69
CA SER A 199 2.46 -6.43 -16.97
C SER A 199 2.69 -7.93 -17.00
N LEU A 200 2.93 -8.57 -15.84
CA LEU A 200 3.29 -9.98 -15.70
C LEU A 200 2.09 -10.85 -15.30
N ALA A 201 1.29 -10.38 -14.35
CA ALA A 201 0.14 -11.08 -13.79
C ALA A 201 -0.91 -11.53 -14.85
N PRO A 202 -1.25 -10.74 -15.89
CA PRO A 202 -2.17 -11.19 -16.94
C PRO A 202 -1.71 -12.48 -17.63
N TRP A 203 -0.41 -12.62 -17.88
CA TRP A 203 0.16 -13.80 -18.52
C TRP A 203 0.16 -14.99 -17.59
N VAL A 204 0.44 -14.78 -16.30
CA VAL A 204 0.39 -15.83 -15.29
C VAL A 204 -1.04 -16.33 -15.11
N ALA A 205 -2.02 -15.44 -14.95
CA ALA A 205 -3.43 -15.81 -14.86
C ALA A 205 -3.92 -16.59 -16.09
N MET A 206 -3.54 -16.13 -17.28
CA MET A 206 -3.87 -16.83 -18.53
C MET A 206 -3.21 -18.22 -18.60
N MET A 207 -1.94 -18.33 -18.22
CA MET A 207 -1.22 -19.62 -18.19
C MET A 207 -1.83 -20.59 -17.19
N ASN A 208 -2.23 -20.11 -16.01
CA ASN A 208 -2.91 -20.91 -14.99
C ASN A 208 -4.24 -21.43 -15.53
N SER A 209 -5.07 -20.53 -16.07
CA SER A 209 -6.36 -20.89 -16.68
C SER A 209 -6.22 -21.91 -17.83
N ILE A 210 -5.19 -21.79 -18.67
CA ILE A 210 -4.89 -22.79 -19.72
C ILE A 210 -4.50 -24.15 -19.12
N GLN A 211 -3.69 -24.16 -18.05
CA GLN A 211 -3.28 -25.39 -17.37
C GLN A 211 -4.45 -26.08 -16.66
N ASP A 212 -5.37 -25.29 -16.12
CA ASP A 212 -6.59 -25.76 -15.45
C ASP A 212 -7.65 -26.28 -16.44
N GLY A 213 -7.44 -26.07 -17.75
CA GLY A 213 -8.31 -26.58 -18.80
C GLY A 213 -9.60 -25.76 -18.98
N ASP A 214 -9.55 -24.48 -18.61
CA ASP A 214 -10.67 -23.55 -18.70
C ASP A 214 -11.17 -23.31 -20.13
N SER A 215 -12.41 -22.86 -20.23
CA SER A 215 -13.00 -22.42 -21.50
C SER A 215 -12.31 -21.16 -22.04
N PHE A 216 -12.39 -20.93 -23.35
CA PHE A 216 -11.84 -19.72 -23.98
C PHE A 216 -12.32 -18.41 -23.33
N ASN A 217 -13.58 -18.37 -22.88
CA ASN A 217 -14.12 -17.19 -22.22
C ASN A 217 -13.47 -16.94 -20.84
N GLN A 218 -13.21 -17.99 -20.07
CA GLN A 218 -12.48 -17.90 -18.80
C GLN A 218 -11.02 -17.50 -19.02
N ILE A 219 -10.36 -18.04 -20.03
CA ILE A 219 -8.97 -17.66 -20.40
C ILE A 219 -8.89 -16.16 -20.77
N MET A 220 -9.90 -15.63 -21.48
CA MET A 220 -9.94 -14.21 -21.81
C MET A 220 -10.24 -13.33 -20.58
N ALA A 221 -11.12 -13.79 -19.69
CA ALA A 221 -11.41 -13.09 -18.44
C ALA A 221 -10.23 -13.10 -17.47
N SER A 222 -9.48 -14.21 -17.40
CA SER A 222 -8.33 -14.38 -16.49
C SER A 222 -7.18 -13.43 -16.85
N TRP A 223 -6.98 -13.10 -18.13
CA TRP A 223 -6.03 -12.05 -18.52
C TRP A 223 -6.40 -10.69 -17.89
N MET A 224 -7.68 -10.31 -17.94
CA MET A 224 -8.16 -9.06 -17.33
C MET A 224 -8.13 -9.15 -15.80
N ASP A 225 -8.41 -10.32 -15.23
CA ASP A 225 -8.27 -10.57 -13.80
C ASP A 225 -6.84 -10.34 -13.34
N GLY A 226 -5.86 -10.95 -14.02
CA GLY A 226 -4.45 -10.74 -13.74
C GLY A 226 -4.04 -9.27 -13.88
N TYR A 227 -4.59 -8.55 -14.85
CA TYR A 227 -4.30 -7.12 -15.03
C TYR A 227 -4.82 -6.26 -13.89
N LEU A 228 -6.06 -6.48 -13.45
CA LEU A 228 -6.72 -5.63 -12.44
C LEU A 228 -6.45 -6.10 -11.02
N ASN A 229 -6.52 -7.40 -10.78
CA ASN A 229 -6.56 -8.02 -9.46
C ASN A 229 -5.33 -8.85 -9.11
N GLY A 230 -4.48 -9.16 -10.10
CA GLY A 230 -3.24 -9.91 -9.89
C GLY A 230 -3.37 -11.41 -10.11
N ALA A 231 -2.26 -12.13 -9.98
CA ALA A 231 -2.18 -13.56 -10.20
C ALA A 231 -1.04 -14.19 -9.38
N THR A 232 -1.17 -15.47 -9.03
CA THR A 232 -0.14 -16.22 -8.31
C THR A 232 0.60 -17.15 -9.27
N LEU A 233 1.94 -17.07 -9.25
CA LEU A 233 2.82 -17.96 -9.98
C LEU A 233 3.26 -19.10 -9.06
N ASN A 234 2.95 -20.33 -9.43
CA ASN A 234 3.42 -21.51 -8.72
C ASN A 234 4.92 -21.75 -9.01
N LEU A 235 5.73 -21.89 -7.95
CA LEU A 235 7.17 -22.10 -7.98
C LEU A 235 7.58 -23.48 -7.45
N ASP A 236 6.66 -24.44 -7.35
CA ASP A 236 6.90 -25.79 -6.81
C ASP A 236 7.99 -26.54 -7.58
N SER A 237 8.16 -26.22 -8.86
CA SER A 237 9.25 -26.75 -9.69
C SER A 237 10.66 -26.42 -9.16
N LEU A 238 10.79 -25.38 -8.33
CA LEU A 238 12.05 -24.95 -7.71
C LEU A 238 12.33 -25.67 -6.38
N ILE A 239 11.32 -26.29 -5.76
CA ILE A 239 11.43 -26.96 -4.46
C ILE A 239 12.55 -28.02 -4.44
N PRO A 240 12.70 -28.92 -5.44
CA PRO A 240 13.77 -29.91 -5.43
C PRO A 240 15.17 -29.28 -5.40
N MET A 241 15.34 -28.16 -6.10
CA MET A 241 16.60 -27.42 -6.12
C MET A 241 16.85 -26.74 -4.77
N ILE A 242 15.85 -26.08 -4.19
CA ILE A 242 15.97 -25.40 -2.89
C ILE A 242 16.27 -26.38 -1.77
N ASN A 243 15.56 -27.52 -1.73
CA ASN A 243 15.81 -28.56 -0.72
C ASN A 243 17.22 -29.16 -0.85
N SER A 244 17.81 -29.18 -2.05
CA SER A 244 19.19 -29.65 -2.25
C SER A 244 20.27 -28.71 -1.68
N LEU A 245 19.93 -27.45 -1.42
CA LEU A 245 20.85 -26.47 -0.84
C LEU A 245 21.07 -26.67 0.67
N GLY A 246 20.25 -27.50 1.34
CA GLY A 246 20.41 -27.81 2.76
C GLY A 246 20.23 -26.59 3.69
N LEU A 247 19.53 -25.55 3.23
CA LEU A 247 19.33 -24.30 3.96
C LEU A 247 18.32 -24.41 5.10
N LEU A 248 17.49 -25.46 5.10
CA LEU A 248 16.44 -25.66 6.10
C LEU A 248 16.92 -26.57 7.23
N PRO A 249 16.50 -26.33 8.48
CA PRO A 249 16.79 -27.22 9.61
C PRO A 249 16.33 -28.66 9.35
N GLU A 250 17.04 -29.63 9.94
CA GLU A 250 16.70 -31.04 9.80
C GLU A 250 15.23 -31.31 10.16
N GLY A 251 14.52 -32.01 9.26
CA GLY A 251 13.09 -32.30 9.41
C GLY A 251 12.14 -31.20 8.93
N THR A 252 12.63 -30.10 8.35
CA THR A 252 11.80 -29.08 7.70
C THR A 252 11.88 -29.19 6.17
N ASN A 253 10.74 -29.34 5.50
CA ASN A 253 10.66 -29.39 4.04
C ASN A 253 9.70 -28.31 3.53
N ILE A 254 10.08 -27.62 2.45
CA ILE A 254 9.15 -26.78 1.68
C ILE A 254 8.24 -27.71 0.89
N THR A 255 6.94 -27.57 1.07
CA THR A 255 5.91 -28.33 0.34
C THR A 255 5.23 -27.52 -0.75
N HIS A 256 5.23 -26.19 -0.62
CA HIS A 256 4.68 -25.29 -1.62
C HIS A 256 5.47 -23.98 -1.62
N LEU A 257 5.70 -23.45 -2.82
CA LEU A 257 6.30 -22.14 -3.03
C LEU A 257 5.52 -21.40 -4.12
N GLU A 258 5.19 -20.14 -3.87
CA GLU A 258 4.50 -19.30 -4.83
C GLU A 258 5.02 -17.87 -4.82
N PHE A 259 4.76 -17.16 -5.91
CA PHE A 259 5.02 -15.73 -6.03
C PHE A 259 3.76 -15.00 -6.50
N ALA A 260 3.21 -14.16 -5.65
CA ALA A 260 2.02 -13.37 -5.91
C ALA A 260 2.39 -12.06 -6.63
N LEU A 261 1.79 -11.84 -7.81
CA LEU A 261 1.95 -10.64 -8.63
C LEU A 261 0.68 -9.78 -8.53
N GLY A 262 0.85 -8.50 -8.23
CA GLY A 262 -0.27 -7.57 -8.05
C GLY A 262 -0.79 -7.07 -9.39
N GLY A 263 -2.10 -6.94 -9.53
CA GLY A 263 -2.73 -6.18 -10.60
C GLY A 263 -2.77 -4.69 -10.26
N MET A 264 -3.34 -3.88 -11.16
CA MET A 264 -3.45 -2.43 -11.01
C MET A 264 -4.13 -2.00 -9.72
N LEU A 265 -5.14 -2.76 -9.30
CA LEU A 265 -6.03 -2.43 -8.19
C LEU A 265 -5.74 -3.26 -6.94
N THR A 266 -4.76 -4.17 -6.97
CA THR A 266 -4.47 -5.03 -5.82
C THR A 266 -4.05 -4.19 -4.60
N PRO A 267 -4.81 -4.20 -3.49
CA PRO A 267 -4.54 -3.39 -2.29
C PRO A 267 -3.34 -3.89 -1.48
N GLY A 268 -3.02 -5.18 -1.60
CA GLY A 268 -2.02 -5.86 -0.78
C GLY A 268 -2.49 -6.09 0.66
N ASP A 269 -1.53 -6.40 1.53
CA ASP A 269 -1.78 -6.79 2.92
C ASP A 269 -0.59 -6.41 3.79
N VAL A 270 -0.87 -5.90 4.99
CA VAL A 270 0.11 -5.27 5.88
C VAL A 270 -0.23 -5.54 7.33
N ALA A 271 0.74 -5.34 8.22
CA ALA A 271 0.57 -5.55 9.66
C ALA A 271 0.01 -4.31 10.37
N VAL A 272 -0.03 -3.15 9.71
CA VAL A 272 -0.80 -1.99 10.22
C VAL A 272 -2.25 -2.41 10.36
N GLY A 273 -2.83 -2.14 11.53
CA GLY A 273 -4.25 -2.41 11.76
C GLY A 273 -5.14 -1.52 10.89
N PRO A 274 -6.46 -1.78 10.86
CA PRO A 274 -7.36 -0.94 10.10
C PRO A 274 -7.31 0.51 10.61
N TYR A 275 -7.34 1.45 9.70
CA TYR A 275 -7.46 2.87 10.01
C TYR A 275 -8.88 3.19 10.44
N GLN A 276 -9.01 3.91 11.54
CA GLN A 276 -10.28 4.29 12.13
C GLN A 276 -10.50 5.78 11.94
N VAL A 277 -11.62 6.11 11.30
CA VAL A 277 -12.09 7.49 11.14
C VAL A 277 -13.50 7.61 11.66
N ASP A 278 -13.77 8.69 12.38
CA ASP A 278 -15.12 9.00 12.84
C ASP A 278 -15.90 9.73 11.75
N VAL A 279 -16.96 9.09 11.26
CA VAL A 279 -17.89 9.65 10.28
C VAL A 279 -19.26 9.76 10.93
N ASP A 280 -19.78 10.98 11.07
CA ASP A 280 -21.10 11.25 11.67
C ASP A 280 -21.32 10.61 13.06
N GLY A 281 -20.26 10.56 13.88
CA GLY A 281 -20.29 9.97 15.23
C GLY A 281 -20.23 8.44 15.26
N THR A 282 -19.92 7.79 14.13
CA THR A 282 -19.65 6.36 14.03
C THR A 282 -18.23 6.13 13.54
N THR A 283 -17.46 5.32 14.26
CA THR A 283 -16.12 4.91 13.83
C THR A 283 -16.23 3.88 12.71
N VAL A 284 -15.55 4.17 11.60
CA VAL A 284 -15.49 3.31 10.41
C VAL A 284 -14.05 2.79 10.26
N ASP A 285 -13.94 1.48 10.07
CA ASP A 285 -12.67 0.80 9.81
C ASP A 285 -12.38 0.77 8.31
N VAL A 286 -11.20 1.26 7.91
CA VAL A 286 -10.67 1.19 6.55
C VAL A 286 -9.43 0.28 6.58
N PRO A 287 -9.43 -0.86 5.87
CA PRO A 287 -8.27 -1.75 5.81
C PRO A 287 -7.04 -1.00 5.29
N ALA A 288 -5.89 -1.16 5.95
CA ALA A 288 -4.64 -0.56 5.48
C ALA A 288 -4.17 -1.24 4.18
N VAL A 289 -3.49 -0.47 3.33
CA VAL A 289 -2.96 -0.93 2.03
C VAL A 289 -1.44 -0.94 2.06
N GLY A 290 -0.83 -1.79 1.24
CA GLY A 290 0.62 -1.85 1.11
C GLY A 290 1.15 -3.26 0.92
N GLY A 291 2.39 -3.47 1.32
CA GLY A 291 3.10 -4.73 1.13
C GLY A 291 4.52 -4.51 0.63
N SER A 292 5.12 -5.58 0.13
CA SER A 292 6.51 -5.58 -0.33
C SER A 292 6.79 -6.77 -1.25
N MET A 293 7.97 -6.80 -1.87
CA MET A 293 8.38 -7.98 -2.64
C MET A 293 8.54 -9.22 -1.74
N PHE A 294 8.83 -9.02 -0.45
CA PHE A 294 8.85 -10.08 0.54
C PHE A 294 7.44 -10.63 0.78
N ASN A 295 6.41 -9.77 0.85
CA ASN A 295 5.01 -10.20 0.95
C ASN A 295 4.53 -11.00 -0.24
N SER A 296 5.06 -10.75 -1.43
CA SER A 296 4.71 -11.54 -2.62
C SER A 296 5.11 -13.01 -2.51
N LEU A 297 5.97 -13.42 -1.57
CA LEU A 297 6.47 -14.79 -1.46
C LEU A 297 5.59 -15.65 -0.56
N GLY A 298 4.83 -16.56 -1.13
CA GLY A 298 4.11 -17.58 -0.35
C GLY A 298 4.97 -18.82 -0.14
N ILE A 299 5.00 -19.33 1.08
CA ILE A 299 5.76 -20.54 1.46
C ILE A 299 4.93 -21.43 2.39
N THR A 300 4.91 -22.72 2.10
CA THR A 300 4.39 -23.73 3.02
C THR A 300 5.49 -24.68 3.44
N LEU A 301 5.69 -24.80 4.75
CA LEU A 301 6.68 -25.66 5.37
C LEU A 301 5.99 -26.78 6.14
N THR A 302 6.53 -27.99 6.04
CA THR A 302 6.24 -29.05 7.01
C THR A 302 7.45 -29.19 7.92
N THR A 303 7.28 -28.97 9.22
CA THR A 303 8.37 -29.06 10.20
C THR A 303 8.27 -30.36 11.02
N GLY A 304 9.42 -30.91 11.41
CA GLY A 304 9.48 -32.07 12.31
C GLY A 304 9.07 -31.74 13.76
N ILE A 305 9.03 -30.45 14.11
CA ILE A 305 8.65 -29.96 15.45
C ILE A 305 7.12 -29.98 15.63
N LEU A 306 6.36 -29.76 14.54
CA LEU A 306 4.90 -29.84 14.49
C LEU A 306 4.46 -30.88 13.45
N PRO A 307 4.63 -32.20 13.73
CA PRO A 307 4.33 -33.24 12.77
C PRO A 307 2.84 -33.23 12.39
N GLY A 308 2.56 -32.97 11.12
CA GLY A 308 1.21 -32.99 10.54
C GLY A 308 0.50 -31.64 10.48
N ILE A 309 1.11 -30.55 10.96
CA ILE A 309 0.55 -29.19 10.83
C ILE A 309 1.44 -28.41 9.86
N PRO A 310 0.97 -28.12 8.63
CA PRO A 310 1.73 -27.29 7.70
C PRO A 310 1.77 -25.85 8.22
N LEU A 311 2.96 -25.26 8.25
CA LEU A 311 3.17 -23.84 8.47
C LEU A 311 3.01 -23.15 7.10
N ALA A 312 1.85 -22.55 6.86
CA ALA A 312 1.56 -21.88 5.60
C ALA A 312 1.54 -20.36 5.80
N ILE A 313 2.35 -19.67 5.00
CA ILE A 313 2.32 -18.21 4.84
C ILE A 313 1.99 -17.97 3.38
N SER A 314 0.82 -17.39 3.11
CA SER A 314 0.36 -17.12 1.75
C SER A 314 1.05 -15.89 1.17
N GLY A 315 1.27 -15.87 -0.15
CA GLY A 315 1.80 -14.70 -0.83
C GLY A 315 0.74 -13.61 -0.97
N HIS A 316 1.06 -12.39 -0.52
CA HIS A 316 0.24 -11.19 -0.66
C HIS A 316 0.91 -10.21 -1.62
N ALA A 317 0.36 -10.11 -2.82
CA ALA A 317 0.88 -9.16 -3.80
C ALA A 317 0.38 -7.74 -3.54
N VAL A 318 1.15 -6.75 -3.99
CA VAL A 318 0.78 -5.33 -3.93
C VAL A 318 0.69 -4.75 -5.35
N GLY A 319 -0.33 -3.95 -5.61
CA GLY A 319 -0.49 -3.21 -6.86
C GLY A 319 0.27 -1.87 -6.87
N PRO A 320 0.41 -1.22 -8.04
CA PRO A 320 1.17 0.03 -8.15
C PRO A 320 0.50 1.20 -7.40
N ILE A 321 -0.83 1.24 -7.38
CA ILE A 321 -1.59 2.29 -6.67
C ILE A 321 -1.43 2.11 -5.16
N ALA A 322 -1.70 0.90 -4.67
CA ALA A 322 -1.50 0.53 -3.26
C ALA A 322 -0.09 0.83 -2.77
N ALA A 323 0.95 0.46 -3.54
CA ALA A 323 2.34 0.69 -3.17
C ALA A 323 2.66 2.19 -3.01
N MET A 324 2.10 3.04 -3.87
CA MET A 324 2.31 4.49 -3.78
C MET A 324 1.51 5.13 -2.64
N GLU A 325 0.27 4.68 -2.40
CA GLU A 325 -0.54 5.13 -1.27
C GLU A 325 0.11 4.74 0.06
N ALA A 326 0.51 3.47 0.19
CA ALA A 326 1.21 2.94 1.36
C ALA A 326 2.54 3.66 1.60
N TRP A 327 3.29 4.03 0.55
CA TRP A 327 4.48 4.85 0.70
C TRP A 327 4.15 6.24 1.29
N GLY A 328 3.08 6.88 0.81
CA GLY A 328 2.60 8.14 1.37
C GLY A 328 2.27 8.02 2.86
N GLN A 329 1.56 6.96 3.24
CA GLN A 329 1.20 6.64 4.64
C GLN A 329 2.43 6.36 5.49
N THR A 330 3.37 5.57 4.99
CA THR A 330 4.65 5.26 5.64
C THR A 330 5.45 6.53 5.90
N VAL A 331 5.55 7.44 4.90
CA VAL A 331 6.23 8.73 5.09
C VAL A 331 5.52 9.57 6.14
N GLY A 332 4.19 9.62 6.15
CA GLY A 332 3.43 10.28 7.21
C GLY A 332 3.80 9.75 8.60
N ALA A 333 3.80 8.42 8.76
CA ALA A 333 4.15 7.77 10.02
C ALA A 333 5.60 8.05 10.44
N LEU A 334 6.56 7.95 9.52
CA LEU A 334 7.98 8.27 9.77
C LEU A 334 8.21 9.73 10.17
N LEU A 335 7.36 10.63 9.69
CA LEU A 335 7.39 12.05 10.05
C LEU A 335 6.58 12.36 11.32
N GLY A 336 6.01 11.34 11.97
CA GLY A 336 5.33 11.47 13.27
C GLY A 336 3.82 11.70 13.18
N SER A 337 3.15 11.35 12.09
CA SER A 337 1.68 11.47 12.00
C SER A 337 0.93 10.50 12.93
N GLY A 338 1.61 9.46 13.44
CA GLY A 338 0.99 8.41 14.26
C GLY A 338 0.17 7.39 13.48
N TRP A 339 0.35 7.32 12.15
CA TRP A 339 -0.32 6.38 11.27
C TRP A 339 0.38 5.00 11.27
N ASP A 340 0.71 4.47 12.45
CA ASP A 340 1.40 3.19 12.61
C ASP A 340 0.90 2.43 13.84
N GLY A 341 0.95 1.10 13.77
CA GLY A 341 0.54 0.22 14.85
C GLY A 341 -0.18 -1.03 14.35
N LYS A 342 -0.03 -2.15 15.08
CA LYS A 342 -0.66 -3.45 14.72
C LYS A 342 -2.14 -3.56 15.12
N GLY A 343 -2.62 -2.65 15.97
CA GLY A 343 -4.04 -2.55 16.34
C GLY A 343 -4.77 -1.50 15.50
N PRO A 344 -6.08 -1.34 15.67
CA PRO A 344 -6.82 -0.26 15.00
C PRO A 344 -6.17 1.10 15.31
N VAL A 345 -5.91 1.88 14.26
CA VAL A 345 -5.20 3.16 14.35
C VAL A 345 -6.18 4.28 14.07
N HIS A 346 -6.45 5.12 15.06
CA HIS A 346 -7.23 6.34 14.82
C HIS A 346 -6.41 7.31 13.99
N VAL A 347 -6.92 7.71 12.83
CA VAL A 347 -6.21 8.60 11.91
C VAL A 347 -6.96 9.90 11.72
N ASP A 348 -6.25 10.99 12.03
CA ASP A 348 -6.66 12.32 11.64
C ASP A 348 -5.79 12.79 10.47
N PRO A 349 -6.38 13.35 9.40
CA PRO A 349 -5.58 13.99 8.37
C PRO A 349 -4.77 15.14 9.01
N PRO A 350 -3.46 15.28 8.73
CA PRO A 350 -2.67 16.37 9.30
C PRO A 350 -3.14 17.76 8.84
N TRP A 351 -3.73 17.86 7.64
CA TRP A 351 -4.05 19.15 7.01
C TRP A 351 -5.02 20.05 7.82
N PRO A 352 -6.15 19.57 8.36
CA PRO A 352 -7.02 20.39 9.21
C PRO A 352 -6.37 20.92 10.49
N GLY A 353 -5.19 20.43 10.89
CA GLY A 353 -4.42 20.90 12.05
C GLY A 353 -3.25 21.82 11.71
N ILE A 354 -3.08 22.22 10.44
CA ILE A 354 -2.01 23.15 10.05
C ILE A 354 -2.42 24.58 10.41
N ASP A 355 -1.85 25.08 11.51
CA ASP A 355 -1.89 26.49 11.88
C ASP A 355 -0.63 27.20 11.37
N PHE A 356 -0.81 28.31 10.65
CA PHE A 356 0.33 29.12 10.22
C PHE A 356 0.95 29.84 11.42
N PRO A 357 2.29 29.99 11.45
CA PRO A 357 2.97 30.59 12.59
C PRO A 357 2.45 31.99 12.88
N THR A 358 2.18 32.27 14.15
CA THR A 358 1.76 33.60 14.60
C THR A 358 2.87 34.25 15.41
N ILE A 359 3.05 35.56 15.20
CA ILE A 359 3.97 36.35 16.01
C ILE A 359 3.46 36.35 17.46
N PRO A 360 4.28 35.92 18.44
CA PRO A 360 3.88 35.95 19.85
C PRO A 360 3.54 37.38 20.30
N ASP A 361 2.46 37.54 21.07
CA ASP A 361 1.98 38.85 21.54
C ASP A 361 3.03 39.66 22.34
N GLY A 362 4.02 38.97 22.94
CA GLY A 362 5.13 39.58 23.67
C GLY A 362 6.38 39.91 22.83
N LEU A 363 6.42 39.60 21.52
CA LEU A 363 7.61 39.82 20.69
C LEU A 363 7.92 41.31 20.50
N PHE A 364 6.89 42.16 20.52
CA PHE A 364 7.00 43.63 20.38
C PHE A 364 6.41 44.41 21.56
N ASP A 365 5.80 43.73 22.54
CA ASP A 365 5.27 44.35 23.75
C ASP A 365 6.36 44.40 24.83
N ASP A 366 7.16 45.46 24.81
CA ASP A 366 8.11 45.83 25.87
C ASP A 366 7.42 46.27 27.18
N GLY A 367 6.08 46.18 27.29
CA GLY A 367 5.36 46.45 28.53
C GLY A 367 5.62 47.84 29.16
N GLY A 368 6.15 48.79 28.38
CA GLY A 368 6.58 50.10 28.86
C GLY A 368 7.74 50.09 29.87
N ALA A 369 8.52 49.01 29.97
CA ALA A 369 9.72 48.96 30.80
C ALA A 369 10.91 49.49 29.97
N THR A 370 11.64 50.47 30.50
CA THR A 370 12.89 50.93 29.86
C THR A 370 13.86 49.77 29.68
N PRO A 371 14.57 49.67 28.54
CA PRO A 371 15.39 48.51 28.20
C PRO A 371 16.48 48.28 29.27
N ASP A 372 16.43 47.11 29.90
CA ASP A 372 17.52 46.63 30.74
C ASP A 372 18.67 46.19 29.83
N ALA A 373 19.85 46.78 30.03
CA ALA A 373 21.05 46.51 29.22
C ALA A 373 21.62 45.09 29.43
N GLY A 374 20.91 44.22 30.13
CA GLY A 374 21.25 42.82 30.37
C GLY A 374 20.39 41.79 29.63
N ASP A 375 19.33 42.20 28.93
CA ASP A 375 18.43 41.25 28.26
C ASP A 375 18.97 40.87 26.86
N ALA A 376 19.83 39.86 26.85
CA ALA A 376 20.55 39.38 25.68
C ALA A 376 19.66 38.72 24.60
N VAL A 377 18.33 38.77 24.75
CA VAL A 377 17.36 38.17 23.81
C VAL A 377 16.92 39.16 22.72
N ALA A 378 16.98 40.47 22.96
CA ALA A 378 16.69 41.47 21.93
C ALA A 378 17.87 41.72 20.97
N SER A 379 19.10 41.42 21.38
CA SER A 379 20.30 41.78 20.60
C SER A 379 20.65 40.87 19.41
N PRO A 380 20.31 39.56 19.36
CA PRO A 380 20.62 38.74 18.18
C PRO A 380 19.62 38.95 17.04
N LEU A 381 18.36 39.25 17.35
CA LEU A 381 17.30 39.48 16.36
C LEU A 381 17.17 40.94 15.91
N ALA A 382 17.62 41.92 16.71
CA ALA A 382 17.63 43.34 16.29
C ALA A 382 18.60 43.64 15.13
N GLY A 383 19.47 42.68 14.77
CA GLY A 383 20.44 42.81 13.68
C GLY A 383 20.22 41.88 12.49
N MET A 384 19.23 40.98 12.53
CA MET A 384 18.91 40.11 11.40
C MET A 384 17.68 40.67 10.68
N ASP A 385 17.90 41.25 9.50
CA ASP A 385 16.80 41.59 8.61
C ASP A 385 16.15 40.30 8.08
N LEU A 386 14.91 40.37 7.61
CA LEU A 386 14.21 39.28 6.94
C LEU A 386 15.07 38.68 5.80
N GLY A 387 15.91 39.51 5.18
CA GLY A 387 16.92 39.10 4.19
C GLY A 387 18.04 38.22 4.76
N ASP A 388 18.52 38.48 5.98
CA ASP A 388 19.55 37.65 6.62
C ASP A 388 18.97 36.28 7.02
N VAL A 389 17.71 36.25 7.45
CA VAL A 389 16.98 35.01 7.75
C VAL A 389 16.74 34.20 6.46
N LEU A 390 16.39 34.86 5.35
CA LEU A 390 16.21 34.19 4.06
C LEU A 390 17.55 33.69 3.47
N ASN A 391 18.62 34.47 3.57
CA ASN A 391 19.95 34.10 3.08
C ASN A 391 20.55 32.94 3.88
N ALA A 392 20.38 32.92 5.20
CA ALA A 392 20.84 31.83 6.06
C ALA A 392 20.08 30.51 5.80
N PHE A 393 18.84 30.59 5.32
CA PHE A 393 17.95 29.43 5.15
C PHE A 393 17.97 28.84 3.73
N PHE A 394 18.15 29.67 2.69
CA PHE A 394 18.14 29.23 1.29
C PHE A 394 19.52 29.25 0.61
N GLY A 395 20.54 29.85 1.24
CA GLY A 395 21.88 29.98 0.63
C GLY A 395 21.89 30.79 -0.66
N VAL A 396 20.87 31.61 -0.89
CA VAL A 396 20.74 32.51 -2.04
C VAL A 396 20.84 33.93 -1.51
N ASP A 397 21.95 34.62 -1.78
CA ASP A 397 22.06 36.06 -1.52
C ASP A 397 21.02 36.81 -2.38
N ILE A 398 20.07 37.50 -1.75
CA ILE A 398 19.18 38.48 -2.41
C ILE A 398 19.74 39.89 -2.27
#